data_AF-A0A7C4E0M4-F1
#
_entry.id   AF-A0A7C4E0M4-F1
#
_cell.length_a   1.000
_cell.length_b   1.000
_cell.length_c   1.000
_cell.angle_alpha   90.00
_cell.angle_beta   90.00
_cell.angle_gamma   90.00
#
_symmetry.space_group_name_H-M   'P 1'
#
loop_
_entity.id
_entity.type
_entity.pdbx_description
1 polymer ?
#
loop_
_entity_poly.entity_id
_entity_poly.type
_entity_poly.pdbx_seq_one_letter_code
_entity_poly.pdbx_strand_id
1 'polypeptide(L)'
;MVSYGAGALIVLALSIGLALIIYGSGILEFNIFNIPSWIFGPLGAYTLIYGIASRRSSLYYSIWGTLMLAVFLVSTLYTVFNPVIIVGVAIIVIAILGLIARGRSEK
;
A
#
# COMPACT_ATOMS: atom_id res chain seq x y z
N MET A 1 -21.20 0.54 6.45
CA MET A 1 -19.77 0.40 6.07
C MET A 1 -19.03 1.58 6.66
N VAL A 2 -17.94 1.33 7.41
CA VAL A 2 -17.06 2.41 7.89
C VAL A 2 -16.57 3.20 6.67
N SER A 3 -16.58 4.53 6.76
CA SER A 3 -16.07 5.35 5.66
C SER A 3 -14.59 5.02 5.42
N TYR A 4 -14.14 5.07 4.16
CA TYR A 4 -12.74 4.78 3.81
C TYR A 4 -11.76 5.54 4.72
N GLY A 5 -12.02 6.84 4.93
CA GLY A 5 -11.17 7.69 5.78
C GLY A 5 -11.08 7.19 7.22
N ALA A 6 -12.19 6.83 7.84
CA ALA A 6 -12.19 6.30 9.20
C ALA A 6 -11.47 4.95 9.29
N GLY A 7 -11.67 4.06 8.31
CA GLY A 7 -10.97 2.78 8.26
C GLY A 7 -9.46 2.93 8.03
N ALA A 8 -9.05 3.82 7.13
CA ALA A 8 -7.65 4.12 6.87
C ALA A 8 -6.95 4.69 8.11
N LEU A 9 -7.62 5.56 8.88
CA LEU A 9 -7.10 6.09 10.14
C LEU A 9 -6.90 5.00 11.20
N ILE A 10 -7.87 4.08 11.34
CA ILE A 10 -7.75 2.94 12.25
C ILE A 10 -6.55 2.07 11.86
N VAL A 11 -6.42 1.72 10.58
CA VAL A 11 -5.30 0.91 10.07
C VAL A 11 -3.97 1.59 10.33
N LEU A 12 -3.88 2.90 10.08
CA LEU A 12 -2.67 3.68 10.31
C LEU A 12 -2.31 3.72 11.80
N ALA A 13 -3.27 4.01 12.67
CA ALA A 13 -3.05 4.08 14.11
C ALA A 13 -2.60 2.73 14.69
N LEU A 14 -3.25 1.64 14.27
CA LEU A 14 -2.84 0.28 14.66
C LEU A 14 -1.43 -0.03 14.18
N SER A 15 -1.08 0.33 12.94
CA SER A 15 0.25 0.08 12.40
C SER A 15 1.34 0.85 13.15
N ILE A 16 1.13 2.15 13.40
CA ILE A 16 2.08 2.98 14.16
C ILE A 16 2.22 2.43 15.59
N GLY A 17 1.11 2.10 16.25
CA GLY A 17 1.14 1.51 17.58
C GLY A 17 1.94 0.20 17.62
N LEU A 18 1.72 -0.68 16.65
CA LEU A 18 2.46 -1.94 16.54
C LEU A 18 3.95 -1.71 16.28
N ALA A 19 4.30 -0.78 15.38
CA ALA A 19 5.68 -0.42 15.08
C ALA A 19 6.40 0.10 16.33
N LEU A 20 5.76 0.98 17.11
CA LEU A 20 6.29 1.50 18.36
C LEU A 20 6.52 0.40 19.40
N ILE A 21 5.59 -0.56 19.52
CA ILE A 21 5.78 -1.71 20.43
C ILE A 21 6.97 -2.56 19.99
N ILE A 22 7.07 -2.89 18.70
CA ILE A 22 8.12 -3.78 18.17
C ILE A 22 9.51 -3.13 18.32
N TYR A 23 9.66 -1.88 17.92
CA TYR A 23 10.95 -1.17 18.07
C TYR A 23 11.25 -0.84 19.52
N GLY A 24 10.25 -0.43 20.32
CA GLY A 24 10.42 -0.10 21.73
C GLY A 24 10.74 -1.31 22.62
N SER A 25 10.32 -2.52 22.22
CA SER A 25 10.65 -3.77 22.92
C SER A 25 11.96 -4.40 22.46
N GLY A 26 12.62 -3.85 21.43
CA GLY A 26 13.86 -4.40 20.88
C GLY A 26 13.69 -5.71 20.09
N ILE A 27 12.45 -6.05 19.69
CA ILE A 27 12.19 -7.23 18.85
C ILE A 27 12.83 -7.06 17.46
N LEU A 28 12.83 -5.83 16.94
CA LEU A 28 13.46 -5.48 15.68
C LEU A 28 14.40 -4.29 15.88
N GLU A 29 15.58 -4.31 15.26
CA GLU A 29 16.47 -3.16 15.24
C GLU A 29 15.84 -1.99 14.48
N PHE A 30 15.92 -0.80 15.05
CA PHE A 30 15.36 0.38 14.43
C PHE A 30 16.14 0.76 13.16
N ASN A 31 15.44 0.76 12.03
CA ASN A 31 15.95 1.25 10.76
C ASN A 31 14.97 2.28 10.19
N ILE A 32 15.47 3.49 9.94
CA ILE A 32 14.67 4.59 9.40
C ILE A 32 14.06 4.25 8.03
N PHE A 33 14.74 3.41 7.23
CA PHE A 33 14.26 2.95 5.94
C PHE A 33 13.06 2.00 6.04
N ASN A 34 12.77 1.43 7.21
CA ASN A 34 11.58 0.60 7.44
C ASN A 34 10.35 1.42 7.86
N ILE A 35 10.50 2.71 8.22
CA ILE A 35 9.35 3.53 8.63
C ILE A 35 8.29 3.62 7.51
N PRO A 36 8.65 3.86 6.23
CA PRO A 36 7.66 3.87 5.16
C PRO A 36 6.93 2.54 5.04
N SER A 37 7.58 1.39 5.29
CA SER A 37 6.92 0.09 5.24
C SER A 37 5.85 -0.09 6.32
N TRP A 38 6.06 0.43 7.53
CA TRP A 38 5.04 0.43 8.59
C TRP A 38 3.84 1.32 8.22
N ILE A 39 4.05 2.42 7.50
CA ILE A 39 2.94 3.31 7.11
C ILE A 39 2.21 2.75 5.89
N PHE A 40 2.94 2.54 4.79
CA PHE A 40 2.36 2.26 3.49
C PHE A 40 2.01 0.79 3.26
N GLY A 41 2.57 -0.15 4.02
CA GLY A 41 2.24 -1.57 3.90
C GLY A 41 0.77 -1.82 4.28
N PRO A 42 0.38 -1.62 5.55
CA PRO A 42 -0.99 -1.83 5.99
C PRO A 42 -1.98 -0.89 5.32
N LEU A 43 -1.63 0.39 5.15
CA LEU A 43 -2.48 1.37 4.49
C LEU A 43 -2.71 0.99 3.01
N GLY A 44 -1.65 0.65 2.28
CA GLY A 44 -1.74 0.23 0.88
C GLY A 44 -2.57 -1.03 0.70
N ALA A 45 -2.39 -2.02 1.56
CA ALA A 45 -3.21 -3.24 1.56
C ALA A 45 -4.69 -2.93 1.81
N TYR A 46 -5.00 -2.13 2.83
CA TYR A 46 -6.37 -1.70 3.13
C TYR A 46 -7.01 -0.95 1.95
N THR A 47 -6.29 0.01 1.37
CA THR A 47 -6.78 0.82 0.25
C THR A 47 -7.03 -0.03 -0.99
N LEU A 48 -6.17 -1.01 -1.26
CA LEU A 48 -6.33 -1.91 -2.40
C LEU A 48 -7.53 -2.85 -2.22
N ILE A 49 -7.69 -3.43 -1.02
CA ILE A 49 -8.87 -4.26 -0.66
C ILE A 49 -10.15 -3.42 -0.77
N TYR A 50 -10.14 -2.19 -0.26
CA TYR A 50 -11.28 -1.28 -0.36
C TYR A 50 -11.63 -0.96 -1.81
N GLY A 51 -10.63 -0.71 -2.65
CA GLY A 51 -10.80 -0.49 -4.08
C GLY A 51 -11.43 -1.67 -4.80
N ILE A 52 -10.99 -2.90 -4.51
CA ILE A 52 -11.58 -4.11 -5.11
C ILE A 52 -13.03 -4.32 -4.63
N ALA A 53 -13.29 -4.09 -3.34
CA ALA A 53 -14.61 -4.30 -2.76
C ALA A 53 -15.65 -3.23 -3.18
N SER A 54 -15.20 -2.01 -3.52
CA SER A 54 -16.09 -0.87 -3.76
C SER A 54 -16.36 -0.64 -5.26
N ARG A 55 -17.63 -0.75 -5.70
CA ARG A 55 -18.01 -0.69 -7.12
C ARG A 55 -17.91 0.69 -7.79
N ARG A 56 -17.96 1.80 -7.04
CA ARG A 56 -18.22 3.14 -7.61
C ARG A 56 -16.96 4.02 -7.80
N SER A 57 -15.83 3.66 -7.18
CA SER A 57 -14.55 4.38 -7.28
C SER A 57 -13.35 3.44 -7.14
N SER A 58 -13.54 2.19 -7.58
CA SER A 58 -12.60 1.07 -7.47
C SER A 58 -11.18 1.44 -7.90
N LEU A 59 -11.05 2.12 -9.04
CA LEU A 59 -9.77 2.40 -9.68
C LEU A 59 -8.90 3.39 -8.94
N TYR A 60 -9.51 4.45 -8.39
CA TYR A 60 -8.78 5.45 -7.61
C TYR A 60 -8.07 4.77 -6.44
N TYR A 61 -8.82 3.98 -5.66
CA TYR A 61 -8.26 3.26 -4.52
C TYR A 61 -7.29 2.16 -4.95
N SER A 62 -7.54 1.42 -6.03
CA SER A 62 -6.60 0.41 -6.52
C SER A 62 -5.26 1.00 -6.96
N ILE A 63 -5.24 2.14 -7.64
CA ILE A 63 -4.00 2.82 -8.06
C ILE A 63 -3.24 3.30 -6.81
N TRP A 64 -3.91 3.99 -5.89
CA TRP A 64 -3.27 4.47 -4.66
C TRP A 64 -2.75 3.33 -3.79
N GLY A 65 -3.52 2.26 -3.63
CA GLY A 65 -3.09 1.07 -2.90
C GLY A 65 -1.86 0.42 -3.54
N THR A 66 -1.81 0.36 -4.88
CA THR A 66 -0.66 -0.19 -5.61
C THR A 66 0.59 0.65 -5.42
N LEU A 67 0.47 1.98 -5.49
CA LEU A 67 1.59 2.90 -5.24
C LEU A 67 2.12 2.76 -3.81
N MET A 68 1.23 2.71 -2.83
CA MET A 68 1.61 2.54 -1.42
C MET A 68 2.30 1.19 -1.19
N LEU A 69 1.80 0.10 -1.78
CA LEU A 69 2.47 -1.19 -1.72
C LEU A 69 3.84 -1.18 -2.40
N ALA A 70 4.02 -0.45 -3.49
CA ALA A 70 5.32 -0.30 -4.12
C ALA A 70 6.32 0.39 -3.17
N VAL A 71 5.91 1.46 -2.50
CA VAL A 71 6.74 2.15 -1.49
C VAL A 71 7.08 1.22 -0.33
N PHE A 72 6.10 0.45 0.15
CA PHE A 72 6.31 -0.59 1.16
C PHE A 72 7.37 -1.60 0.72
N LEU A 73 7.24 -2.16 -0.48
CA LEU A 73 8.17 -3.16 -1.00
C LEU A 73 9.58 -2.58 -1.19
N VAL A 74 9.71 -1.37 -1.72
CA VAL A 74 11.01 -0.69 -1.82
C VAL A 74 11.62 -0.50 -0.43
N SER A 75 10.84 -0.01 0.52
CA SER A 75 11.27 0.23 1.90
C SER A 75 11.73 -1.04 2.61
N THR A 76 11.07 -2.18 2.41
CA THR A 76 11.40 -3.45 3.07
C THR A 76 12.47 -4.24 2.33
N LEU A 77 12.50 -4.20 1.00
CA LEU A 77 13.30 -5.12 0.17
C LEU A 77 14.48 -4.46 -0.55
N TYR A 78 14.80 -3.19 -0.29
CA TYR A 78 15.89 -2.48 -0.98
C TYR A 78 17.26 -3.17 -0.88
N THR A 79 17.49 -3.97 0.16
CA THR A 79 18.74 -4.70 0.36
C THR A 79 18.82 -5.99 -0.47
N VAL A 80 17.67 -6.52 -0.90
CA VAL A 80 17.55 -7.80 -1.62
C VAL A 80 17.29 -7.58 -3.11
N PHE A 81 16.47 -6.59 -3.45
CA PHE A 81 16.07 -6.28 -4.81
C PHE A 81 16.43 -4.84 -5.18
N ASN A 82 16.79 -4.63 -6.45
CA ASN A 82 16.98 -3.28 -6.99
C ASN A 82 15.63 -2.53 -6.96
N PRO A 83 15.53 -1.37 -6.28
CA PRO A 83 14.29 -0.58 -6.20
C PRO A 83 13.68 -0.24 -7.56
N VAL A 84 14.50 -0.09 -8.61
CA VAL A 84 14.04 0.18 -9.98
C VAL A 84 13.16 -0.95 -10.51
N ILE A 85 13.45 -2.20 -10.17
CA ILE A 85 12.63 -3.36 -10.57
C ILE A 85 11.24 -3.26 -9.95
N ILE A 86 11.17 -2.96 -8.65
CA ILE A 86 9.90 -2.85 -7.90
C ILE A 86 9.04 -1.72 -8.48
N VAL A 87 9.65 -0.56 -8.76
CA VAL A 87 8.97 0.57 -9.40
C VAL A 87 8.49 0.20 -10.81
N GLY A 88 9.30 -0.50 -11.60
CA GLY A 88 8.92 -0.97 -12.93
C GLY A 88 7.70 -1.90 -12.88
N VAL A 89 7.69 -2.87 -11.98
CA VAL A 89 6.54 -3.77 -11.78
C VAL A 89 5.30 -2.98 -11.36
N ALA A 90 5.42 -2.02 -10.45
CA ALA A 90 4.30 -1.19 -10.02
C ALA A 90 3.68 -0.39 -11.18
N ILE A 91 4.51 0.18 -12.06
CA ILE A 91 4.05 0.90 -13.25
C ILE A 91 3.28 -0.04 -14.19
N ILE A 92 3.79 -1.26 -14.43
CA ILE A 92 3.10 -2.26 -15.26
C ILE A 92 1.73 -2.60 -14.67
N VAL A 93 1.65 -2.85 -13.35
CA VAL A 93 0.38 -3.15 -12.67
C VAL A 93 -0.61 -1.99 -12.81
N ILE A 94 -0.17 -0.75 -12.60
CA ILE A 94 -1.01 0.44 -12.76
C ILE A 94 -1.50 0.58 -14.21
N ALA A 95 -0.64 0.34 -15.20
CA ALA A 95 -1.01 0.38 -16.60
C ALA A 95 -2.10 -0.67 -16.92
N ILE A 96 -1.94 -1.91 -16.43
CA ILE A 96 -2.93 -2.98 -16.59
C ILE A 96 -4.27 -2.58 -15.95
N LEU A 97 -4.25 -2.03 -14.73
CA LEU A 97 -5.46 -1.54 -14.05
C LEU A 97 -6.16 -0.46 -14.87
N GLY A 98 -5.41 0.45 -15.49
CA GLY A 98 -5.93 1.49 -16.38
C GLY A 98 -6.55 0.94 -17.66
N LEU A 99 -5.98 -0.12 -18.25
CA LEU A 99 -6.57 -0.77 -19.43
C LEU A 99 -7.90 -1.48 -19.09
N ILE A 100 -7.93 -2.22 -17.97
CA ILE A 100 -9.14 -2.91 -17.49
C ILE A 100 -10.24 -1.89 -17.15
N ALA A 101 -9.87 -0.73 -16.61
CA ALA A 101 -10.79 0.37 -16.36
C ALA A 101 -11.50 0.83 -17.63
N ARG A 102 -10.69 1.13 -18.66
CA ARG A 102 -11.18 1.67 -19.93
C ARG A 102 -12.13 0.69 -20.61
N GLY A 103 -11.77 -0.59 -20.67
CA GLY A 103 -12.62 -1.64 -21.26
C GLY A 103 -13.96 -1.86 -20.55
N ARG A 104 -14.09 -1.43 -19.29
CA ARG A 104 -15.37 -1.43 -18.54
C ARG A 104 -16.23 -0.19 -18.79
N SER A 105 -15.63 0.90 -19.28
CA SER A 105 -16.35 2.15 -19.59
C SER A 105 -16.86 2.22 -21.02
N GLU A 106 -16.26 1.45 -21.93
CA GLU A 106 -16.67 1.35 -23.34
C GLU A 106 -17.80 0.31 -23.57
N LYS A 107 -18.20 -0.43 -22.53
CA LYS A 107 -19.36 -1.34 -22.51
C LYS A 107 -20.54 -0.71 -21.78
#